data_AF-A0A0F2H9V3-F1
#
_entry.id   AF-A0A0F2H9V3-F1
#
_cell.length_a   1.000
_cell.length_b   1.000
_cell.length_c   1.000
_cell.angle_alpha   90.00
_cell.angle_beta   90.00
_cell.angle_gamma   90.00
#
_symmetry.space_group_name_H-M   'P 1'
#
loop_
_entity.id
_entity.type
_entity.pdbx_description
1 polymer ?
#
loop_
_entity_poly.entity_id
_entity_poly.type
_entity_poly.pdbx_seq_one_letter_code
_entity_poly.pdbx_strand_id
1 'polypeptide(L)'
;MSLKALLPNGSPRNKIEFLADFIEQQIAEMSSSERPTNLLKNSIFSERYRISKMYDPSGLKRSELKKMNFIAGCSVPIAPSWVVEVQDKAQVRLCNADFGSFAPYKDYPNAGASHVLFGAFYGNSVIFQEIEMQELILANEVENLERYQCYIRYCQTAGLSHARFGIARLDKFGNVAEIIASKVTARSFNYQVREEWLELPERWWKTSPTEELIRLAFFVEIPQNSVLALISAGFYVGNSNQIPSVSRESRGEEFSIPNSLAESKSFNCPLPMGTYKPEKHLCFAVYKPDAMKYTIQATQTDFSLSPDGKIQVLNVPANCPTDSIVCGFNVPNLKINYFSYVTPLEVV
;
A
#
# COMPACT_ATOMS: atom_id res chain seq x y z
N MET A 1 -30.64 7.16 -10.20
CA MET A 1 -30.97 7.98 -9.01
C MET A 1 -30.77 9.44 -9.37
N SER A 2 -31.54 10.39 -8.80
CA SER A 2 -31.36 11.82 -9.12
C SER A 2 -30.19 12.43 -8.32
N LEU A 3 -29.42 13.34 -8.94
CA LEU A 3 -28.28 14.05 -8.33
C LEU A 3 -28.64 14.71 -6.99
N LYS A 4 -29.88 15.19 -6.88
CA LYS A 4 -30.42 15.81 -5.68
C LYS A 4 -30.46 14.86 -4.47
N ALA A 5 -30.54 13.55 -4.69
CA ALA A 5 -30.58 12.55 -3.63
C ALA A 5 -29.19 12.15 -3.10
N LEU A 6 -28.12 12.52 -3.83
CA LEU A 6 -26.73 12.20 -3.51
C LEU A 6 -25.97 13.36 -2.85
N LEU A 7 -26.55 14.57 -2.85
CA LEU A 7 -25.93 15.74 -2.25
C LEU A 7 -25.73 15.56 -0.74
N PRO A 8 -24.51 15.76 -0.21
CA PRO A 8 -24.27 15.66 1.22
C PRO A 8 -25.06 16.73 1.99
N ASN A 9 -25.62 16.33 3.13
CA ASN A 9 -26.24 17.25 4.07
C ASN A 9 -25.13 18.02 4.82
N GLY A 10 -25.19 19.36 4.82
CA GLY A 10 -24.16 20.19 5.43
C GLY A 10 -23.98 21.56 4.78
N SER A 11 -22.84 22.20 5.05
CA SER A 11 -22.50 23.55 4.59
C SER A 11 -22.54 23.66 3.05
N PRO A 12 -22.83 24.85 2.50
CA PRO A 12 -22.81 25.08 1.04
C PRO A 12 -21.48 24.68 0.39
N ARG A 13 -20.37 24.79 1.12
CA ARG A 13 -19.02 24.44 0.64
C ARG A 13 -18.88 22.95 0.34
N ASN A 14 -19.34 22.07 1.24
CA ASN A 14 -19.28 20.61 1.04
C ASN A 14 -20.13 20.15 -0.15
N LYS A 15 -21.22 20.89 -0.44
CA LYS A 15 -22.06 20.64 -1.62
C LYS A 15 -21.38 21.06 -2.91
N ILE A 16 -20.66 22.19 -2.90
CA ILE A 16 -19.89 22.67 -4.05
C ILE A 16 -18.71 21.72 -4.34
N GLU A 17 -17.99 21.28 -3.31
CA GLU A 17 -16.90 20.31 -3.45
C GLU A 17 -17.41 18.97 -3.99
N PHE A 18 -18.52 18.44 -3.45
CA PHE A 18 -19.16 17.23 -3.99
C PHE A 18 -19.63 17.39 -5.45
N LEU A 19 -20.19 18.55 -5.80
CA LEU A 19 -20.61 18.82 -7.17
C LEU A 19 -19.42 18.94 -8.12
N ALA A 20 -18.30 19.52 -7.66
CA ALA A 20 -17.06 19.58 -8.43
C ALA A 20 -16.49 18.17 -8.68
N ASP A 21 -16.37 17.34 -7.64
CA ASP A 21 -15.92 15.94 -7.76
C ASP A 21 -16.84 15.12 -8.67
N PHE A 22 -18.16 15.29 -8.54
CA PHE A 22 -19.14 14.59 -9.38
C PHE A 22 -19.04 15.03 -10.85
N ILE A 23 -18.85 16.33 -11.10
CA ILE A 23 -18.69 16.87 -12.45
C ILE A 23 -17.35 16.42 -13.05
N GLU A 24 -16.26 16.42 -12.30
CA GLU A 24 -14.98 15.87 -12.75
C GLU A 24 -15.08 14.38 -13.09
N GLN A 25 -15.78 13.61 -12.26
CA GLN A 25 -16.02 12.19 -12.50
C GLN A 25 -16.87 11.95 -13.76
N GLN A 26 -17.94 12.74 -13.96
CA GLN A 26 -18.79 12.66 -15.15
C GLN A 26 -18.08 13.16 -16.42
N ILE A 27 -17.30 14.24 -16.35
CA ILE A 27 -16.48 14.72 -17.48
C ILE A 27 -15.42 13.68 -17.85
N ALA A 28 -14.81 13.03 -16.87
CA ALA A 28 -13.87 11.93 -17.09
C ALA A 28 -14.56 10.68 -17.65
N GLU A 29 -15.86 10.46 -17.37
CA GLU A 29 -16.66 9.34 -17.92
C GLU A 29 -17.17 9.65 -19.34
N MET A 30 -17.45 10.92 -19.65
CA MET A 30 -17.96 11.39 -20.95
C MET A 30 -16.86 11.65 -21.99
N SER A 31 -15.60 11.81 -21.58
CA SER A 31 -14.44 11.93 -22.48
C SER A 31 -13.94 10.55 -22.88
N SER A 32 -14.69 9.86 -23.76
CA SER A 32 -14.34 8.55 -24.30
C SER A 32 -13.20 8.62 -25.34
N SER A 33 -12.01 8.99 -24.89
CA SER A 33 -10.83 8.17 -25.19
C SER A 33 -10.85 7.05 -24.15
N GLU A 34 -10.80 5.78 -24.53
CA GLU A 34 -10.73 4.69 -23.56
C GLU A 34 -9.63 5.00 -22.54
N ARG A 35 -9.99 5.08 -21.25
CA ARG A 35 -9.01 5.38 -20.21
C ARG A 35 -7.97 4.25 -20.20
N PRO A 36 -6.67 4.57 -20.11
CA PRO A 36 -5.64 3.55 -20.22
C PRO A 36 -5.76 2.56 -19.06
N THR A 37 -5.48 1.29 -19.35
CA THR A 37 -5.59 0.21 -18.35
C THR A 37 -4.51 0.34 -17.29
N ASN A 38 -4.94 0.37 -16.02
CA ASN A 38 -4.00 0.42 -14.90
C ASN A 38 -3.41 -0.97 -14.64
N LEU A 39 -2.09 -1.02 -14.60
CA LEU A 39 -1.31 -2.21 -14.26
C LEU A 39 -1.20 -2.41 -12.74
N LEU A 40 -1.48 -1.37 -11.94
CA LEU A 40 -1.61 -1.50 -10.49
C LEU A 40 -2.96 -2.10 -10.12
N LYS A 41 -2.92 -3.03 -9.17
CA LYS A 41 -4.06 -3.64 -8.50
C LYS A 41 -4.61 -2.73 -7.39
N ASN A 42 -5.93 -2.71 -7.22
CA ASN A 42 -6.60 -1.94 -6.17
C ASN A 42 -6.09 -0.48 -6.12
N SER A 43 -6.08 0.18 -7.28
CA SER A 43 -5.47 1.50 -7.50
C SER A 43 -6.12 2.66 -6.74
N ILE A 44 -7.31 2.45 -6.19
CA ILE A 44 -8.08 3.41 -5.38
C ILE A 44 -8.27 2.94 -3.94
N PHE A 45 -7.54 1.90 -3.51
CA PHE A 45 -7.59 1.37 -2.14
C PHE A 45 -9.01 0.99 -1.68
N SER A 46 -9.84 0.51 -2.61
CA SER A 46 -11.21 0.05 -2.34
C SER A 46 -11.25 -1.23 -1.52
N GLU A 47 -10.24 -2.08 -1.64
CA GLU A 47 -10.09 -3.31 -0.87
C GLU A 47 -9.21 -3.10 0.35
N ARG A 48 -9.56 -3.78 1.45
CA ARG A 48 -8.83 -3.70 2.72
C ARG A 48 -8.90 -5.04 3.44
N TYR A 49 -7.86 -5.34 4.21
CA TYR A 49 -7.93 -6.40 5.20
C TYR A 49 -8.97 -6.03 6.26
N ARG A 50 -9.62 -7.05 6.84
CA ARG A 50 -10.60 -6.83 7.90
C ARG A 50 -10.00 -6.03 9.06
N ILE A 51 -8.72 -6.28 9.32
CA ILE A 51 -7.99 -5.69 10.43
C ILE A 51 -7.41 -4.30 10.11
N SER A 52 -7.33 -3.87 8.83
CA SER A 52 -6.75 -2.58 8.42
C SER A 52 -7.36 -1.40 9.18
N LYS A 53 -8.70 -1.41 9.35
CA LYS A 53 -9.44 -0.37 10.10
C LYS A 53 -9.18 -0.36 11.59
N MET A 54 -8.77 -1.49 12.16
CA MET A 54 -8.54 -1.61 13.60
C MET A 54 -7.20 -1.00 14.01
N TYR A 55 -6.34 -0.68 13.05
CA TYR A 55 -5.02 -0.07 13.28
C TYR A 55 -5.05 1.44 13.47
N ASP A 56 -6.22 2.04 13.77
CA ASP A 56 -6.31 3.44 14.20
C ASP A 56 -5.32 3.67 15.37
N PRO A 57 -4.19 4.35 15.13
CA PRO A 57 -3.13 4.47 16.09
C PRO A 57 -3.42 5.68 16.98
N SER A 58 -4.50 5.63 17.76
CA SER A 58 -4.70 6.53 18.89
C SER A 58 -3.83 6.04 20.06
N GLY A 59 -2.73 6.74 20.33
CA GLY A 59 -1.85 6.49 21.48
C GLY A 59 -1.08 5.15 21.45
N LEU A 60 -0.91 4.52 22.61
CA LEU A 60 0.00 3.41 23.01
C LEU A 60 0.15 2.18 22.07
N LYS A 61 -0.59 2.10 20.96
CA LYS A 61 -0.58 0.97 20.01
C LYS A 61 0.37 1.17 18.80
N ARG A 62 1.01 2.34 18.68
CA ARG A 62 1.93 2.71 17.58
C ARG A 62 3.24 1.92 17.52
N SER A 63 3.84 1.61 18.67
CA SER A 63 5.03 0.74 18.75
C SER A 63 4.75 -0.72 18.38
N GLU A 64 3.48 -1.13 18.46
CA GLU A 64 3.05 -2.51 18.20
C GLU A 64 2.87 -2.77 16.70
N LEU A 65 2.68 -1.75 15.85
CA LEU A 65 2.54 -1.93 14.39
C LEU A 65 3.81 -2.51 13.75
N LYS A 66 4.99 -2.17 14.27
CA LYS A 66 6.25 -2.82 13.90
C LYS A 66 6.25 -4.31 14.16
N LYS A 67 5.37 -4.80 15.02
CA LYS A 67 5.32 -6.19 15.42
C LYS A 67 4.40 -7.04 14.53
N MET A 68 3.88 -6.53 13.42
CA MET A 68 2.97 -7.31 12.55
C MET A 68 3.66 -8.41 11.76
N ASN A 69 4.98 -8.30 11.61
CA ASN A 69 5.74 -9.29 10.89
C ASN A 69 6.58 -10.10 11.89
N PHE A 70 6.28 -11.39 12.03
CA PHE A 70 7.02 -12.38 12.81
C PHE A 70 8.51 -12.50 12.41
N ILE A 71 9.00 -11.76 11.41
CA ILE A 71 10.31 -12.00 10.81
C ILE A 71 11.11 -10.71 10.62
N ALA A 72 10.44 -9.61 10.26
CA ALA A 72 11.08 -8.33 10.04
C ALA A 72 10.14 -7.18 10.38
N GLY A 73 10.32 -6.60 11.56
CA GLY A 73 9.42 -5.60 12.15
C GLY A 73 9.44 -4.20 11.52
N CYS A 74 9.57 -4.13 10.20
CA CYS A 74 9.67 -2.90 9.41
C CYS A 74 8.56 -2.75 8.36
N SER A 75 7.65 -3.73 8.20
CA SER A 75 6.62 -3.67 7.17
C SER A 75 5.22 -4.00 7.68
N VAL A 76 4.21 -3.33 7.12
CA VAL A 76 2.80 -3.45 7.48
C VAL A 76 1.95 -3.57 6.20
N PRO A 77 1.23 -4.68 5.99
CA PRO A 77 0.28 -4.78 4.90
C PRO A 77 -0.95 -3.90 5.21
N ILE A 78 -1.32 -3.03 4.27
CA ILE A 78 -2.40 -2.04 4.49
C ILE A 78 -3.66 -2.37 3.68
N ALA A 79 -3.46 -2.97 2.50
CA ALA A 79 -4.49 -3.53 1.63
C ALA A 79 -3.93 -4.80 0.94
N PRO A 80 -4.76 -5.67 0.34
CA PRO A 80 -4.32 -6.95 -0.24
C PRO A 80 -3.01 -6.91 -1.05
N SER A 81 -2.88 -5.88 -1.89
CA SER A 81 -1.72 -5.74 -2.78
C SER A 81 -0.81 -4.56 -2.40
N TRP A 82 -0.94 -4.00 -1.20
CA TRP A 82 -0.19 -2.81 -0.78
C TRP A 82 0.45 -2.98 0.59
N VAL A 83 1.71 -2.60 0.67
CA VAL A 83 2.52 -2.73 1.89
C VAL A 83 3.23 -1.42 2.19
N VAL A 84 3.25 -1.04 3.46
CA VAL A 84 4.04 0.08 3.98
C VAL A 84 5.29 -0.47 4.64
N GLU A 85 6.46 -0.10 4.14
CA GLU A 85 7.76 -0.34 4.77
C GLU A 85 8.24 0.95 5.45
N VAL A 86 8.83 0.84 6.64
CA VAL A 86 9.40 1.96 7.39
C VAL A 86 10.88 1.75 7.63
N GLN A 87 11.63 2.86 7.67
CA GLN A 87 13.07 2.83 7.91
C GLN A 87 13.39 2.13 9.24
N ASP A 88 14.57 1.49 9.33
CA ASP A 88 14.99 0.90 10.61
C ASP A 88 14.93 1.93 11.73
N LYS A 89 14.47 1.49 12.91
CA LYS A 89 14.21 2.33 14.10
C LYS A 89 13.15 3.43 13.94
N ALA A 90 12.51 3.58 12.78
CA ALA A 90 11.45 4.58 12.56
C ALA A 90 10.28 4.45 13.53
N GLN A 91 9.59 5.50 13.97
CA GLN A 91 8.40 5.36 14.81
C GLN A 91 7.14 5.55 13.95
N VAL A 92 6.39 4.48 13.67
CA VAL A 92 5.16 4.55 12.86
C VAL A 92 4.16 5.53 13.49
N ARG A 93 3.67 6.47 12.68
CA ARG A 93 2.71 7.51 13.07
C ARG A 93 1.30 7.13 12.68
N LEU A 94 1.10 6.80 11.40
CA LEU A 94 -0.17 6.39 10.81
C LEU A 94 0.08 5.28 9.78
N CYS A 95 -0.85 4.33 9.70
CA CYS A 95 -0.83 3.22 8.74
C CYS A 95 -2.23 2.59 8.69
N ASN A 96 -3.16 3.20 7.94
CA ASN A 96 -4.56 2.74 7.84
C ASN A 96 -5.13 3.00 6.43
N ALA A 97 -6.00 2.10 5.95
CA ALA A 97 -6.84 2.30 4.78
C ALA A 97 -8.27 2.61 5.24
N ASP A 98 -8.80 3.79 4.89
CA ASP A 98 -10.15 4.20 5.30
C ASP A 98 -10.92 4.93 4.21
N PHE A 99 -12.20 5.17 4.49
CA PHE A 99 -13.10 5.96 3.68
C PHE A 99 -13.54 7.17 4.49
N GLY A 100 -13.38 8.38 3.96
CA GLY A 100 -13.86 9.59 4.63
C GLY A 100 -12.78 10.66 4.82
N SER A 101 -12.67 11.22 6.02
CA SER A 101 -11.82 12.39 6.28
C SER A 101 -10.33 12.08 6.24
N PHE A 102 -9.55 13.01 5.68
CA PHE A 102 -8.09 12.97 5.65
C PHE A 102 -7.42 13.13 7.04
N ALA A 103 -8.21 13.42 8.08
CA ALA A 103 -7.73 13.60 9.43
C ALA A 103 -8.67 12.90 10.44
N PRO A 104 -8.15 12.57 11.64
CA PRO A 104 -9.00 12.10 12.73
C PRO A 104 -9.95 13.17 13.29
N TYR A 105 -9.84 14.43 12.84
CA TYR A 105 -10.64 15.56 13.31
C TYR A 105 -11.70 15.95 12.27
N LYS A 106 -12.91 16.27 12.74
CA LYS A 106 -14.11 16.46 11.91
C LYS A 106 -14.10 17.71 11.01
N ASP A 107 -13.14 18.62 11.20
CA ASP A 107 -13.11 19.92 10.51
C ASP A 107 -12.29 19.92 9.21
N TYR A 108 -11.74 18.77 8.82
CA TYR A 108 -10.92 18.63 7.62
C TYR A 108 -11.71 18.09 6.43
N PRO A 109 -11.35 18.49 5.19
CA PRO A 109 -12.06 18.08 3.99
C PRO A 109 -12.22 16.56 3.94
N ASN A 110 -13.44 16.14 3.58
CA ASN A 110 -13.77 14.74 3.38
C ASN A 110 -13.11 14.28 2.07
N ALA A 111 -12.39 13.15 2.07
CA ALA A 111 -11.75 12.65 0.86
C ALA A 111 -12.75 12.23 -0.22
N GLY A 112 -14.03 12.04 0.13
CA GLY A 112 -15.09 11.58 -0.78
C GLY A 112 -14.90 10.15 -1.32
N ALA A 113 -13.71 9.58 -1.13
CA ALA A 113 -13.24 8.32 -1.69
C ALA A 113 -12.42 7.52 -0.66
N SER A 114 -12.20 6.24 -0.98
CA SER A 114 -11.24 5.39 -0.27
C SER A 114 -9.82 5.94 -0.41
N HIS A 115 -9.03 5.86 0.65
CA HIS A 115 -7.65 6.31 0.66
C HIS A 115 -6.83 5.52 1.69
N VAL A 116 -5.51 5.64 1.57
CA VAL A 116 -4.55 5.13 2.54
C VAL A 116 -3.82 6.27 3.21
N LEU A 117 -3.79 6.27 4.54
CA LEU A 117 -2.96 7.14 5.37
C LEU A 117 -1.73 6.37 5.85
N PHE A 118 -0.54 6.89 5.56
CA PHE A 118 0.70 6.32 6.08
C PHE A 118 1.72 7.39 6.44
N GLY A 119 2.61 7.06 7.37
CA GLY A 119 3.75 7.89 7.75
C GLY A 119 4.34 7.57 9.12
N ALA A 120 5.43 8.23 9.46
CA ALA A 120 6.21 8.00 10.68
C ALA A 120 6.55 9.32 11.39
N PHE A 121 6.71 9.27 12.72
CA PHE A 121 7.19 10.38 13.55
C PHE A 121 8.70 10.54 13.43
N TYR A 122 9.43 9.42 13.43
CA TYR A 122 10.87 9.34 13.25
C TYR A 122 11.17 8.35 12.13
N GLY A 123 12.17 8.59 11.29
CA GLY A 123 12.51 7.75 10.14
C GLY A 123 11.47 7.83 9.00
N ASN A 124 11.90 7.45 7.79
CA ASN A 124 11.07 7.55 6.59
C ASN A 124 10.08 6.39 6.45
N SER A 125 9.10 6.55 5.55
CA SER A 125 8.11 5.52 5.22
C SER A 125 7.88 5.45 3.72
N VAL A 126 7.70 4.24 3.20
CA VAL A 126 7.41 3.99 1.78
C VAL A 126 6.24 3.03 1.68
N ILE A 127 5.20 3.41 0.95
CA ILE A 127 4.16 2.47 0.52
C ILE A 127 4.51 1.96 -0.86
N PHE A 128 4.32 0.67 -1.11
CA PHE A 128 4.60 0.07 -2.41
C PHE A 128 3.61 -1.03 -2.79
N GLN A 129 3.56 -1.31 -4.08
CA GLN A 129 2.91 -2.47 -4.66
C GLN A 129 3.87 -3.14 -5.65
N GLU A 130 4.05 -4.44 -5.49
CA GLU A 130 4.78 -5.25 -6.46
C GLU A 130 3.91 -5.52 -7.70
N ILE A 131 4.57 -5.48 -8.86
CA ILE A 131 4.01 -5.77 -10.16
C ILE A 131 4.92 -6.79 -10.83
N GLU A 132 4.34 -7.90 -11.27
CA GLU A 132 5.03 -8.89 -12.10
C GLU A 132 4.47 -8.81 -13.52
N MET A 133 5.36 -8.68 -14.50
CA MET A 133 5.02 -8.60 -15.91
C MET A 133 5.83 -9.65 -16.67
N GLN A 134 5.17 -10.45 -17.52
CA GLN A 134 5.86 -11.43 -18.38
C GLN A 134 6.68 -10.71 -19.45
N GLU A 135 6.10 -9.69 -20.07
CA GLU A 135 6.77 -8.87 -21.08
C GLU A 135 6.42 -7.40 -20.83
N LEU A 136 7.32 -6.48 -21.21
CA LEU A 136 6.93 -5.09 -21.38
C LEU A 136 6.04 -5.01 -22.61
N ILE A 137 4.96 -4.24 -22.52
CA ILE A 137 4.20 -3.84 -23.70
C ILE A 137 5.17 -3.03 -24.55
N LEU A 138 5.60 -3.63 -25.66
CA LEU A 138 6.71 -3.10 -26.43
C LEU A 138 6.26 -1.84 -27.19
N ALA A 139 7.20 -0.93 -27.38
CA ALA A 139 7.06 0.34 -28.09
C ALA A 139 6.27 0.30 -29.40
N ASN A 140 6.39 -0.81 -30.11
CA ASN A 140 5.85 -1.08 -31.43
C ASN A 140 4.42 -1.62 -31.41
N GLU A 141 3.91 -2.04 -30.24
CA GLU A 141 2.51 -2.42 -30.02
C GLU A 141 1.66 -1.25 -29.49
N VAL A 142 2.33 -0.19 -29.05
CA VAL A 142 1.70 1.03 -28.54
C VAL A 142 1.41 1.96 -29.72
N GLU A 143 0.15 1.99 -30.16
CA GLU A 143 -0.30 3.00 -31.12
C GLU A 143 -0.06 4.42 -30.55
N ASN A 144 0.35 5.39 -31.37
CA ASN A 144 0.29 6.83 -31.00
C ASN A 144 1.14 7.33 -29.80
N LEU A 145 2.45 7.03 -29.76
CA LEU A 145 3.40 7.67 -28.82
C LEU A 145 3.12 7.43 -27.32
N GLU A 146 2.27 6.48 -26.94
CA GLU A 146 2.02 6.26 -25.51
C GLU A 146 3.27 5.74 -24.80
N ARG A 147 3.39 6.10 -23.52
CA ARG A 147 4.57 5.81 -22.71
C ARG A 147 4.15 5.18 -21.40
N TYR A 148 5.08 4.50 -20.75
CA TYR A 148 4.88 4.12 -19.36
C TYR A 148 4.79 5.37 -18.49
N GLN A 149 3.71 5.47 -17.72
CA GLN A 149 3.39 6.60 -16.86
C GLN A 149 3.14 6.11 -15.43
N CYS A 150 3.54 6.95 -14.48
CA CYS A 150 3.17 6.86 -13.08
C CYS A 150 2.26 8.02 -12.70
N TYR A 151 1.28 7.73 -11.87
CA TYR A 151 0.30 8.71 -11.39
C TYR A 151 0.08 8.54 -9.89
N ILE A 152 -0.03 9.66 -9.18
CA ILE A 152 -0.56 9.69 -7.81
C ILE A 152 -1.57 10.82 -7.65
N ARG A 153 -2.66 10.53 -6.94
CA ARG A 153 -3.57 11.52 -6.35
C ARG A 153 -3.44 11.45 -4.85
N TYR A 154 -3.03 12.54 -4.22
CA TYR A 154 -2.68 12.54 -2.81
C TYR A 154 -3.05 13.85 -2.10
N CYS A 155 -3.07 13.80 -0.78
CA CYS A 155 -3.26 14.94 0.09
C CYS A 155 -2.26 14.86 1.26
N GLN A 156 -1.55 15.94 1.55
CA GLN A 156 -0.65 16.01 2.72
C GLN A 156 -1.50 16.31 3.97
N THR A 157 -1.44 15.43 4.98
CA THR A 157 -2.36 15.51 6.14
C THR A 157 -1.67 15.90 7.43
N ALA A 158 -0.36 15.70 7.53
CA ALA A 158 0.46 16.23 8.61
C ALA A 158 1.93 16.38 8.17
N GLY A 159 2.63 17.36 8.76
CA GLY A 159 4.03 17.65 8.41
C GLY A 159 4.15 18.53 7.16
N LEU A 160 5.18 19.38 7.14
CA LEU A 160 5.61 20.12 5.95
C LEU A 160 6.49 19.16 5.14
N SER A 161 5.97 18.57 4.08
CA SER A 161 6.79 17.70 3.24
C SER A 161 6.36 17.65 1.79
N HIS A 162 7.16 16.91 1.05
CA HIS A 162 6.97 16.43 -0.30
C HIS A 162 6.95 14.89 -0.24
N ALA A 163 6.53 14.26 -1.33
CA ALA A 163 6.62 12.82 -1.52
C ALA A 163 7.58 12.51 -2.66
N ARG A 164 8.18 11.32 -2.68
CA ARG A 164 8.90 10.79 -3.84
C ARG A 164 8.14 9.58 -4.33
N PHE A 165 7.72 9.56 -5.58
CA PHE A 165 7.06 8.39 -6.17
C PHE A 165 7.73 7.95 -7.46
N GLY A 166 7.54 6.69 -7.82
CA GLY A 166 8.11 6.16 -9.04
C GLY A 166 8.07 4.64 -9.11
N ILE A 167 8.96 4.10 -9.94
CA ILE A 167 9.08 2.66 -10.21
C ILE A 167 10.51 2.23 -9.90
N ALA A 168 10.62 1.14 -9.17
CA ALA A 168 11.87 0.45 -8.88
C ALA A 168 11.86 -0.94 -9.53
N ARG A 169 13.03 -1.39 -9.97
CA ARG A 169 13.27 -2.79 -10.35
C ARG A 169 13.55 -3.61 -9.11
N LEU A 170 12.97 -4.81 -9.05
CA LEU A 170 13.23 -5.77 -7.99
C LEU A 170 14.21 -6.85 -8.46
N ASP A 171 15.10 -7.28 -7.57
CA ASP A 171 15.94 -8.46 -7.79
C ASP A 171 15.13 -9.77 -7.67
N LYS A 172 15.79 -10.90 -7.90
CA LYS A 172 15.18 -12.24 -7.75
C LYS A 172 14.72 -12.59 -6.33
N PHE A 173 15.09 -11.79 -5.34
CA PHE A 173 14.72 -11.95 -3.93
C PHE A 173 13.67 -10.92 -3.49
N GLY A 174 13.17 -10.11 -4.43
CA GLY A 174 12.15 -9.10 -4.18
C GLY A 174 12.69 -7.90 -3.40
N ASN A 175 13.97 -7.56 -3.57
CA ASN A 175 14.56 -6.33 -3.02
C ASN A 175 14.73 -5.28 -4.11
N VAL A 176 14.68 -4.00 -3.74
CA VAL A 176 15.03 -2.91 -4.66
C VAL A 176 16.46 -3.13 -5.17
N ALA A 177 16.59 -3.24 -6.49
CA ALA A 177 17.88 -3.31 -7.18
C ALA A 177 18.25 -1.95 -7.79
N GLU A 178 17.26 -1.25 -8.36
CA GLU A 178 17.47 0.00 -9.09
C GLU A 178 16.19 0.86 -9.07
N ILE A 179 16.34 2.18 -8.99
CA ILE A 179 15.25 3.13 -9.26
C ILE A 179 15.24 3.45 -10.76
N ILE A 180 14.20 3.01 -11.46
CA ILE A 180 14.05 3.22 -12.91
C ILE A 180 13.73 4.68 -13.21
N ALA A 181 12.76 5.22 -12.46
CA ALA A 181 12.33 6.60 -12.54
C ALA A 181 11.73 7.01 -11.20
N SER A 182 11.93 8.26 -10.81
CA SER A 182 11.22 8.84 -9.67
C SER A 182 11.03 10.34 -9.84
N LYS A 183 10.02 10.87 -9.17
CA LYS A 183 9.73 12.30 -9.09
C LYS A 183 9.53 12.68 -7.63
N VAL A 184 10.12 13.80 -7.24
CA VAL A 184 9.84 14.46 -5.96
C VAL A 184 8.75 15.50 -6.20
N THR A 185 7.66 15.43 -5.44
CA THR A 185 6.54 16.35 -5.56
C THR A 185 6.90 17.73 -5.01
N ALA A 186 6.21 18.76 -5.47
CA ALA A 186 6.35 20.09 -4.89
C ALA A 186 5.87 20.07 -3.43
N ARG A 187 6.56 20.82 -2.56
CA ARG A 187 6.15 20.95 -1.16
C ARG A 187 4.72 21.47 -1.07
N SER A 188 3.97 20.93 -0.13
CA SER A 188 2.58 21.29 0.11
C SER A 188 2.30 21.36 1.60
N PHE A 189 1.49 22.33 2.00
CA PHE A 189 0.91 22.34 3.33
C PHE A 189 -0.43 23.05 3.31
N ASN A 190 -1.46 22.37 2.80
CA ASN A 190 -2.80 22.93 2.77
C ASN A 190 -3.92 21.91 2.55
N TYR A 191 -3.83 20.65 3.03
CA TYR A 191 -4.91 19.65 2.92
C TYR A 191 -5.60 19.56 1.53
N GLN A 192 -4.89 19.99 0.48
CA GLN A 192 -5.41 20.06 -0.88
C GLN A 192 -5.05 18.77 -1.57
N VAL A 193 -6.03 18.20 -2.24
CA VAL A 193 -5.82 17.09 -3.16
C VAL A 193 -4.97 17.60 -4.32
N ARG A 194 -3.91 16.87 -4.62
CA ARG A 194 -2.98 17.13 -5.72
C ARG A 194 -2.85 15.89 -6.58
N GLU A 195 -2.51 16.14 -7.84
CA GLU A 195 -2.24 15.11 -8.82
C GLU A 195 -0.85 15.33 -9.41
N GLU A 196 -0.10 14.24 -9.52
CA GLU A 196 1.26 14.28 -10.06
C GLU A 196 1.47 13.13 -11.04
N TRP A 197 2.14 13.46 -12.14
CA TRP A 197 2.49 12.53 -13.21
C TRP A 197 4.01 12.40 -13.32
N LEU A 198 4.46 11.21 -13.70
CA LEU A 198 5.84 10.90 -14.01
C LEU A 198 5.88 9.98 -15.24
N GLU A 199 6.48 10.46 -16.32
CA GLU A 199 6.79 9.66 -17.49
C GLU A 199 8.08 8.86 -17.27
N LEU A 200 8.10 7.58 -17.66
CA LEU A 200 9.29 6.74 -17.59
C LEU A 200 10.22 6.97 -18.81
N PRO A 201 11.56 7.00 -18.60
CA PRO A 201 12.53 7.15 -19.68
C PRO A 201 12.42 6.06 -20.75
N GLU A 202 12.43 6.46 -22.04
CA GLU A 202 12.28 5.54 -23.18
C GLU A 202 13.28 4.37 -23.19
N ARG A 203 14.51 4.64 -22.73
CA ARG A 203 15.60 3.65 -22.68
C ARG A 203 15.25 2.40 -21.87
N TRP A 204 14.32 2.50 -20.92
CA TRP A 204 14.00 1.38 -20.02
C TRP A 204 13.11 0.33 -20.70
N TRP A 205 12.17 0.76 -21.54
CA TRP A 205 11.20 -0.14 -22.18
C TRP A 205 11.48 -0.44 -23.66
N LYS A 206 12.39 0.32 -24.30
CA LYS A 206 12.83 0.04 -25.68
C LYS A 206 13.89 -1.05 -25.79
N THR A 207 14.67 -1.27 -24.74
CA THR A 207 15.55 -2.44 -24.67
C THR A 207 14.75 -3.58 -24.07
N SER A 208 14.39 -4.59 -24.86
CA SER A 208 13.76 -5.80 -24.31
C SER A 208 14.62 -6.32 -23.17
N PRO A 209 14.13 -6.35 -21.92
CA PRO A 209 14.83 -7.07 -20.88
C PRO A 209 14.91 -8.53 -21.33
N THR A 210 16.11 -9.10 -21.32
CA THR A 210 16.35 -10.51 -21.64
C THR A 210 15.82 -11.46 -20.56
N GLU A 211 15.08 -10.95 -19.59
CA GLU A 211 14.51 -11.71 -18.48
C GLU A 211 13.08 -12.12 -18.85
N GLU A 212 12.75 -13.40 -18.66
CA GLU A 212 11.40 -13.97 -18.90
C GLU A 212 10.33 -13.39 -17.95
N LEU A 213 10.73 -12.72 -16.86
CA LEU A 213 9.82 -12.11 -15.90
C LEU A 213 10.43 -10.83 -15.32
N ILE A 214 9.70 -9.73 -15.46
CA ILE A 214 10.08 -8.42 -14.97
C ILE A 214 9.35 -8.18 -13.65
N ARG A 215 10.11 -7.90 -12.59
CA ARG A 215 9.57 -7.58 -11.27
C ARG A 215 9.82 -6.12 -10.94
N LEU A 216 8.74 -5.41 -10.66
CA LEU A 216 8.74 -3.97 -10.40
C LEU A 216 8.05 -3.68 -9.07
N ALA A 217 8.40 -2.56 -8.47
CA ALA A 217 7.65 -1.97 -7.38
C ALA A 217 7.29 -0.53 -7.73
N PHE A 218 5.99 -0.25 -7.81
CA PHE A 218 5.52 1.13 -7.71
C PHE A 218 5.62 1.55 -6.25
N PHE A 219 6.19 2.72 -5.99
CA PHE A 219 6.41 3.20 -4.63
C PHE A 219 6.04 4.67 -4.46
N VAL A 220 5.66 5.02 -3.23
CA VAL A 220 5.51 6.39 -2.74
C VAL A 220 6.20 6.50 -1.38
N GLU A 221 7.32 7.20 -1.34
CA GLU A 221 8.11 7.52 -0.14
C GLU A 221 7.72 8.89 0.41
N ILE A 222 7.67 9.00 1.74
CA ILE A 222 7.59 10.27 2.45
C ILE A 222 8.66 10.35 3.55
N PRO A 223 9.14 11.58 3.86
CA PRO A 223 10.14 11.76 4.89
C PRO A 223 9.54 11.56 6.29
N GLN A 224 10.40 11.46 7.28
CA GLN A 224 9.99 11.43 8.68
C GLN A 224 9.15 12.66 9.10
N ASN A 225 8.37 12.48 10.16
CA ASN A 225 7.43 13.46 10.73
C ASN A 225 6.31 13.93 9.78
N SER A 226 6.03 13.13 8.75
CA SER A 226 4.99 13.42 7.76
C SER A 226 3.94 12.31 7.68
N VAL A 227 2.76 12.69 7.19
CA VAL A 227 1.66 11.78 6.89
C VAL A 227 1.06 12.16 5.55
N LEU A 228 0.96 11.17 4.68
CA LEU A 228 0.35 11.30 3.35
C LEU A 228 -0.96 10.51 3.31
N ALA A 229 -1.99 11.12 2.75
CA ALA A 229 -3.15 10.41 2.24
C ALA A 229 -2.94 10.13 0.75
N LEU A 230 -2.82 8.86 0.38
CA LEU A 230 -2.81 8.41 -1.01
C LEU A 230 -4.23 7.98 -1.40
N ILE A 231 -4.85 8.72 -2.32
CA ILE A 231 -6.25 8.54 -2.74
C ILE A 231 -6.31 7.59 -3.93
N SER A 232 -5.40 7.76 -4.89
CA SER A 232 -5.24 6.85 -5.99
C SER A 232 -3.80 6.82 -6.49
N ALA A 233 -3.44 5.71 -7.13
CA ALA A 233 -2.15 5.49 -7.75
C ALA A 233 -2.31 4.79 -9.10
N GLY A 234 -1.38 5.01 -10.01
CA GLY A 234 -1.40 4.37 -11.32
C GLY A 234 0.00 4.07 -11.85
N PHE A 235 0.10 2.92 -12.52
CA PHE A 235 1.18 2.56 -13.43
C PHE A 235 0.53 2.00 -14.68
N TYR A 236 0.74 2.62 -15.83
CA TYR A 236 0.01 2.29 -17.06
C TYR A 236 0.79 2.70 -18.30
N VAL A 237 0.35 2.24 -19.46
CA VAL A 237 0.81 2.72 -20.77
C VAL A 237 -0.24 3.68 -21.31
N GLY A 238 0.14 4.91 -21.58
CA GLY A 238 -0.78 5.98 -21.98
C GLY A 238 -0.08 7.34 -22.06
N ASN A 239 -0.88 8.41 -22.16
CA ASN A 239 -0.38 9.79 -22.12
C ASN A 239 -0.49 10.39 -20.72
N SER A 240 0.36 11.39 -20.41
CA SER A 240 0.20 12.19 -19.20
C SER A 240 -1.13 12.95 -19.24
N ASN A 241 -1.77 13.14 -18.08
CA ASN A 241 -3.13 13.70 -17.91
C ASN A 241 -4.29 12.75 -18.24
N GLN A 242 -4.03 11.48 -18.57
CA GLN A 242 -5.07 10.46 -18.67
C GLN A 242 -5.12 9.63 -17.39
N ILE A 243 -6.15 9.85 -16.56
CA ILE A 243 -6.35 9.05 -15.34
C ILE A 243 -6.61 7.59 -15.75
N PRO A 244 -5.75 6.65 -15.34
CA PRO A 244 -5.91 5.27 -15.74
C PRO A 244 -7.16 4.68 -15.09
N SER A 245 -7.73 3.68 -15.75
CA SER A 245 -8.92 2.99 -15.26
C SER A 245 -8.65 2.31 -13.92
N VAL A 246 -9.71 2.02 -13.15
CA VAL A 246 -9.55 1.33 -11.87
C VAL A 246 -9.38 -0.16 -12.13
N SER A 247 -8.28 -0.74 -11.65
CA SER A 247 -8.14 -2.20 -11.58
C SER A 247 -8.61 -2.70 -10.22
N ARG A 248 -9.50 -3.70 -10.24
CA ARG A 248 -10.03 -4.40 -9.06
C ARG A 248 -9.49 -5.82 -8.94
N GLU A 249 -8.44 -6.15 -9.66
CA GLU A 249 -7.79 -7.44 -9.49
C GLU A 249 -7.11 -7.47 -8.12
N SER A 250 -7.37 -8.49 -7.31
CA SER A 250 -6.75 -8.68 -6.00
C SER A 250 -5.76 -9.85 -6.05
N ARG A 251 -4.62 -9.72 -5.34
CA ARG A 251 -3.61 -10.80 -5.20
C ARG A 251 -3.23 -11.10 -3.75
N GLY A 252 -3.76 -10.34 -2.78
CA GLY A 252 -3.54 -10.61 -1.37
C GLY A 252 -4.72 -11.35 -0.74
N GLU A 253 -4.41 -12.30 0.13
CA GLU A 253 -5.42 -13.13 0.81
C GLU A 253 -5.30 -13.01 2.33
N GLU A 254 -6.45 -13.00 3.01
CA GLU A 254 -6.55 -13.08 4.47
C GLU A 254 -7.05 -14.47 4.84
N PHE A 255 -6.36 -15.12 5.77
CA PHE A 255 -6.78 -16.42 6.31
C PHE A 255 -6.78 -16.38 7.84
N SER A 256 -7.71 -17.12 8.43
CA SER A 256 -7.75 -17.30 9.88
C SER A 256 -7.18 -18.66 10.23
N ILE A 257 -6.44 -18.74 11.33
CA ILE A 257 -5.90 -19.98 11.84
C ILE A 257 -6.82 -20.41 12.99
N PRO A 258 -7.67 -21.43 12.78
CA PRO A 258 -8.77 -21.75 13.69
C PRO A 258 -8.34 -22.42 14.99
N ASN A 259 -7.08 -22.82 15.14
CA ASN A 259 -6.57 -23.31 16.40
C ASN A 259 -6.34 -22.14 17.35
N SER A 260 -7.07 -22.14 18.47
CA SER A 260 -6.59 -21.48 19.68
C SER A 260 -5.13 -21.90 19.89
N LEU A 261 -4.30 -20.98 20.38
CA LEU A 261 -2.93 -21.29 20.79
C LEU A 261 -2.98 -22.13 22.08
N ALA A 262 -3.64 -23.29 22.01
CA ALA A 262 -3.77 -24.26 23.07
C ALA A 262 -2.46 -25.05 23.14
N GLU A 263 -1.69 -24.71 24.17
CA GLU A 263 -0.51 -25.40 24.72
C GLU A 263 0.73 -25.54 23.83
N SER A 264 0.59 -25.75 22.52
CA SER A 264 1.70 -26.13 21.62
C SER A 264 2.51 -24.98 21.03
N LYS A 265 2.16 -23.70 21.32
CA LYS A 265 2.83 -22.47 20.84
C LYS A 265 3.23 -22.51 19.36
N SER A 266 2.54 -23.31 18.58
CA SER A 266 2.81 -23.54 17.18
C SER A 266 1.51 -23.79 16.44
N PHE A 267 1.49 -23.38 15.18
CA PHE A 267 0.34 -23.53 14.33
C PHE A 267 0.79 -23.76 12.90
N ASN A 268 -0.11 -24.36 12.14
CA ASN A 268 0.09 -24.61 10.72
C ASN A 268 -0.57 -23.49 9.91
N CYS A 269 0.15 -22.92 8.94
CA CYS A 269 -0.41 -22.02 7.95
C CYS A 269 -0.31 -22.61 6.53
N PRO A 270 -1.20 -22.18 5.61
CA PRO A 270 -1.11 -22.57 4.21
C PRO A 270 0.23 -22.13 3.60
N LEU A 271 0.70 -22.89 2.62
CA LEU A 271 1.88 -22.52 1.85
C LEU A 271 1.58 -21.20 1.11
N PRO A 272 2.40 -20.14 1.29
CA PRO A 272 2.19 -18.90 0.58
C PRO A 272 2.38 -19.16 -0.91
N MET A 273 1.43 -18.68 -1.70
CA MET A 273 1.62 -18.54 -3.13
C MET A 273 2.52 -17.34 -3.38
N GLY A 274 3.65 -17.55 -4.05
CA GLY A 274 4.57 -16.47 -4.37
C GLY A 274 5.91 -16.94 -4.90
N THR A 275 6.66 -15.98 -5.42
CA THR A 275 7.93 -16.20 -6.11
C THR A 275 9.13 -16.18 -5.16
N TYR A 276 8.94 -15.73 -3.91
CA TYR A 276 9.98 -15.58 -2.90
C TYR A 276 9.84 -16.58 -1.77
N LYS A 277 10.80 -16.53 -0.83
CA LYS A 277 10.74 -17.30 0.41
C LYS A 277 9.48 -16.92 1.21
N PRO A 278 8.88 -17.84 1.98
CA PRO A 278 7.68 -17.56 2.78
C PRO A 278 7.74 -16.29 3.64
N GLU A 279 8.93 -15.94 4.11
CA GLU A 279 9.19 -14.74 4.91
C GLU A 279 8.90 -13.40 4.22
N LYS A 280 8.84 -13.42 2.89
CA LYS A 280 8.48 -12.27 2.05
C LYS A 280 6.99 -12.21 1.78
N HIS A 281 6.20 -13.20 2.18
CA HIS A 281 4.80 -13.30 1.82
C HIS A 281 3.87 -13.30 3.04
N LEU A 282 4.35 -13.81 4.18
CA LEU A 282 3.52 -14.05 5.35
C LEU A 282 3.64 -12.92 6.38
N CYS A 283 2.50 -12.35 6.74
CA CYS A 283 2.33 -11.42 7.86
C CYS A 283 1.23 -11.96 8.79
N PHE A 284 1.27 -11.64 10.08
CA PHE A 284 0.27 -12.17 11.02
C PHE A 284 -0.10 -11.16 12.11
N ALA A 285 -1.33 -11.27 12.60
CA ALA A 285 -1.81 -10.49 13.74
C ALA A 285 -2.59 -11.39 14.70
N VAL A 286 -2.42 -11.17 16.00
CA VAL A 286 -3.12 -11.92 17.05
C VAL A 286 -4.22 -11.04 17.64
N TYR A 287 -5.44 -11.57 17.70
CA TYR A 287 -6.60 -10.85 18.24
C TYR A 287 -7.41 -11.70 19.22
N LYS A 288 -8.06 -11.02 20.16
CA LYS A 288 -9.00 -11.65 21.10
C LYS A 288 -10.41 -11.64 20.49
N PRO A 289 -11.14 -12.77 20.47
CA PRO A 289 -12.46 -12.89 19.83
C PRO A 289 -13.50 -11.86 20.30
N ASP A 290 -13.48 -11.48 21.58
CA ASP A 290 -14.53 -10.65 22.20
C ASP A 290 -14.09 -9.21 22.54
N ALA A 291 -12.86 -8.84 22.21
CA ALA A 291 -12.39 -7.48 22.42
C ALA A 291 -11.78 -6.98 21.11
N MET A 292 -12.19 -5.79 20.66
CA MET A 292 -11.47 -4.98 19.65
C MET A 292 -10.03 -4.58 20.12
N LYS A 293 -9.48 -5.31 21.09
CA LYS A 293 -8.13 -5.26 21.60
C LYS A 293 -7.33 -6.37 20.91
N TYR A 294 -6.57 -5.97 19.90
CA TYR A 294 -5.52 -6.80 19.33
C TYR A 294 -4.26 -6.71 20.19
N THR A 295 -3.44 -7.75 20.14
CA THR A 295 -2.05 -7.67 20.55
C THR A 295 -1.23 -8.06 19.33
N ILE A 296 -0.56 -7.10 18.71
CA ILE A 296 0.31 -7.42 17.59
C ILE A 296 1.60 -7.99 18.19
N GLN A 297 1.85 -9.27 17.95
CA GLN A 297 3.05 -9.94 18.43
C GLN A 297 3.92 -10.33 17.23
N ALA A 298 5.12 -9.77 17.16
CA ALA A 298 6.21 -10.24 16.34
C ALA A 298 7.29 -10.71 17.30
N THR A 299 7.70 -11.95 17.10
CA THR A 299 9.01 -12.43 17.50
C THR A 299 9.60 -13.08 16.28
N GLN A 300 10.88 -12.83 16.01
CA GLN A 300 11.64 -13.61 15.03
C GLN A 300 11.45 -15.08 15.36
N THR A 301 10.74 -15.77 14.48
CA THR A 301 10.38 -17.16 14.63
C THR A 301 10.95 -17.94 13.45
N ASP A 302 11.53 -19.11 13.73
CA ASP A 302 11.90 -20.07 12.71
C ASP A 302 10.65 -20.74 12.13
N PHE A 303 10.63 -20.88 10.80
CA PHE A 303 9.63 -21.67 10.09
C PHE A 303 10.23 -23.02 9.72
N SER A 304 9.46 -24.08 9.90
CA SER A 304 9.75 -25.37 9.29
C SER A 304 8.59 -25.79 8.40
N LEU A 305 8.90 -26.29 7.21
CA LEU A 305 7.91 -26.96 6.39
C LEU A 305 7.63 -28.32 7.01
N SER A 306 6.39 -28.56 7.41
CA SER A 306 5.95 -29.86 7.90
C SER A 306 5.82 -30.84 6.73
N PRO A 307 5.90 -32.17 6.99
CA PRO A 307 5.75 -33.19 5.95
C PRO A 307 4.41 -33.15 5.19
N ASP A 308 3.37 -32.56 5.78
CA ASP A 308 2.05 -32.34 5.15
C ASP A 308 1.95 -31.04 4.35
N GLY A 309 3.08 -30.38 4.06
CA GLY A 309 3.14 -29.19 3.21
C GLY A 309 2.61 -27.92 3.86
N LYS A 310 2.51 -27.90 5.20
CA LYS A 310 2.14 -26.70 5.96
C LYS A 310 3.38 -26.05 6.53
N ILE A 311 3.30 -24.75 6.79
CA ILE A 311 4.35 -24.05 7.49
C ILE A 311 4.04 -24.10 8.98
N GLN A 312 4.94 -24.69 9.76
CA GLN A 312 4.89 -24.67 11.21
C GLN A 312 5.60 -23.42 11.71
N VAL A 313 4.85 -22.57 12.41
CA VAL A 313 5.38 -21.39 13.10
C VAL A 313 5.73 -21.78 14.53
N LEU A 314 6.97 -21.58 14.98
CA LEU A 314 7.44 -21.93 16.32
C LEU A 314 7.51 -20.71 17.28
N ASN A 315 7.68 -20.93 18.58
CA ASN A 315 8.02 -19.86 19.54
C ASN A 315 7.04 -18.66 19.62
N VAL A 316 5.73 -18.87 19.51
CA VAL A 316 4.76 -17.81 19.83
C VAL A 316 4.95 -17.35 21.29
N PRO A 317 5.03 -16.03 21.58
CA PRO A 317 5.32 -15.53 22.92
C PRO A 317 4.40 -16.09 24.01
N ALA A 318 4.96 -16.36 25.19
CA ALA A 318 4.23 -16.97 26.31
C ALA A 318 3.09 -16.09 26.87
N ASN A 319 3.07 -14.80 26.54
CA ASN A 319 2.04 -13.85 26.96
C ASN A 319 0.86 -13.76 25.98
N CYS A 320 0.80 -14.60 24.94
CA CYS A 320 -0.35 -14.66 24.06
C CYS A 320 -1.57 -15.27 24.80
N PRO A 321 -2.74 -14.60 24.85
CA PRO A 321 -3.93 -15.16 25.48
C PRO A 321 -4.35 -16.49 24.83
N THR A 322 -4.72 -17.48 25.64
CA THR A 322 -5.10 -18.84 25.22
C THR A 322 -6.34 -18.91 24.32
N ASP A 323 -7.18 -17.87 24.32
CA ASP A 323 -8.37 -17.73 23.49
C ASP A 323 -8.13 -16.86 22.24
N SER A 324 -6.89 -16.49 21.94
CA SER A 324 -6.58 -15.64 20.79
C SER A 324 -6.75 -16.38 19.46
N ILE A 325 -7.20 -15.66 18.45
CA ILE A 325 -7.19 -16.10 17.05
C ILE A 325 -5.99 -15.45 16.34
N VAL A 326 -5.30 -16.24 15.54
CA VAL A 326 -4.23 -15.74 14.66
C VAL A 326 -4.83 -15.49 13.27
N CYS A 327 -4.73 -14.26 12.82
CA CYS A 327 -5.02 -13.87 11.44
C CYS A 327 -3.70 -13.84 10.66
N GLY A 328 -3.65 -14.51 9.52
CA GLY A 328 -2.53 -14.48 8.59
C GLY A 328 -2.90 -13.75 7.30
N PHE A 329 -1.90 -13.10 6.70
CA PHE A 329 -2.02 -12.39 5.44
C PHE A 329 -0.97 -12.95 4.49
N ASN A 330 -1.40 -13.35 3.30
CA ASN A 330 -0.52 -13.64 2.18
C ASN A 330 -0.47 -12.40 1.29
N VAL A 331 0.70 -11.76 1.18
CA VAL A 331 0.95 -10.62 0.30
C VAL A 331 1.96 -10.98 -0.80
N PRO A 332 1.90 -10.34 -1.98
CA PRO A 332 2.87 -10.58 -3.04
C PRO A 332 4.32 -10.37 -2.59
N ASN A 333 4.60 -9.27 -1.87
CA ASN A 333 5.90 -9.04 -1.25
C ASN A 333 5.74 -8.09 -0.06
N LEU A 334 6.19 -8.53 1.10
CA LEU A 334 6.06 -7.86 2.39
C LEU A 334 7.18 -6.85 2.63
N LYS A 335 8.33 -6.94 1.94
CA LYS A 335 9.41 -5.96 2.08
C LYS A 335 10.27 -5.91 0.83
N ILE A 336 10.53 -4.72 0.34
CA ILE A 336 11.46 -4.50 -0.77
C ILE A 336 12.83 -4.00 -0.28
N ASN A 337 13.02 -3.85 1.04
CA ASN A 337 14.24 -3.35 1.66
C ASN A 337 14.64 -1.97 1.10
N TYR A 338 13.65 -1.12 0.84
CA TYR A 338 13.79 0.14 0.13
C TYR A 338 14.91 0.99 0.72
N PHE A 339 14.90 1.17 2.05
CA PHE A 339 15.86 2.02 2.76
C PHE A 339 17.26 1.42 2.91
N SER A 340 17.46 0.16 2.49
CA SER A 340 18.80 -0.44 2.40
C SER A 340 19.51 -0.07 1.09
N TYR A 341 18.76 0.32 0.06
CA TYR A 341 19.27 0.53 -1.30
C TYR A 341 19.03 1.94 -1.83
N VAL A 342 18.06 2.66 -1.27
CA VAL A 342 17.68 4.00 -1.72
C VAL A 342 18.00 5.01 -0.62
N THR A 343 18.65 6.11 -1.01
CA THR A 343 18.90 7.22 -0.09
C THR A 343 17.56 7.82 0.35
N PRO A 344 17.26 7.84 1.67
CA PRO A 344 16.00 8.34 2.17
C PRO A 344 15.77 9.80 1.75
N LEU A 345 14.52 10.13 1.46
CA LEU A 345 14.06 11.48 1.20
C LEU A 345 14.29 12.39 2.42
N GLU A 346 14.97 13.52 2.22
CA GLU A 346 15.31 14.42 3.31
C GLU A 346 14.12 15.26 3.78
N VAL A 347 14.13 15.60 5.07
CA VAL A 347 13.26 16.65 5.62
C VAL A 347 13.91 17.98 5.25
N VAL A 348 13.42 18.61 4.19
CA VAL A 348 13.95 19.90 3.72
C VAL A 348 12.98 21.01 4.04
#